data_AF-A0A954NGG7-F1
#
_entry.id   AF-A0A954NGG7-F1
#
_cell.length_a   1.000
_cell.length_b   1.000
_cell.length_c   1.000
_cell.angle_alpha   90.00
_cell.angle_beta   90.00
_cell.angle_gamma   90.00
#
_symmetry.space_group_name_H-M   'P 1'
#
loop_
_entity.id
_entity.type
_entity.pdbx_description
1 polymer ?
#
loop_
_entity_poly.entity_id
_entity_poly.type
_entity_poly.pdbx_seq_one_letter_code
_entity_poly.pdbx_strand_id
1 'polypeptide(L)'
;VSQSSDFLGRVVLAKIGKATFHQPVLPGDRLTYHIELLSLHSDGAVVEGTCHAGDQLQAELEMTFACLDNRFGDIQLFEPAAFLRLLRSLQLFAVGRTPTGDSIAVPPHMLAAEAAASL
;
A
#
# COMPACT_ATOMS: atom_id res chain seq x y z
N VAL A 1 -2.25 -3.51 -5.66
CA VAL A 1 -1.08 -4.43 -5.68
C VAL A 1 -0.45 -4.49 -4.31
N SER A 2 0.16 -5.61 -3.91
CA SER A 2 0.74 -5.77 -2.55
C SER A 2 2.18 -6.25 -2.58
N GLN A 3 3.03 -5.68 -1.70
CA GLN A 3 4.41 -6.12 -1.50
C GLN A 3 4.49 -7.58 -1.04
N SER A 4 3.54 -8.07 -0.24
CA SER A 4 3.50 -9.46 0.22
C SER A 4 3.34 -10.49 -0.91
N SER A 5 2.91 -10.03 -2.09
CA SER A 5 2.71 -10.82 -3.30
C SER A 5 3.72 -10.51 -4.40
N ASP A 6 4.87 -9.94 -4.05
CA ASP A 6 5.84 -9.39 -5.01
C ASP A 6 5.21 -8.38 -5.98
N PHE A 7 4.21 -7.62 -5.51
CA PHE A 7 3.41 -6.67 -6.30
C PHE A 7 2.63 -7.26 -7.48
N LEU A 8 2.56 -8.59 -7.62
CA LEU A 8 1.79 -9.26 -8.67
C LEU A 8 0.31 -9.40 -8.31
N GLY A 9 -0.02 -9.47 -7.03
CA GLY A 9 -1.39 -9.61 -6.55
C GLY A 9 -2.23 -8.38 -6.87
N ARG A 10 -3.44 -8.59 -7.40
CA ARG A 10 -4.43 -7.52 -7.58
C ARG A 10 -5.11 -7.25 -6.25
N VAL A 11 -4.97 -6.04 -5.72
CA VAL A 11 -5.55 -5.67 -4.42
C VAL A 11 -6.42 -4.45 -4.61
N VAL A 12 -7.67 -4.54 -4.20
CA VAL A 12 -8.67 -3.47 -4.26
C VAL A 12 -9.25 -3.22 -2.88
N LEU A 13 -9.60 -1.96 -2.59
CA LEU A 13 -10.36 -1.63 -1.39
C LEU A 13 -11.76 -2.21 -1.54
N ALA A 14 -12.12 -3.18 -0.69
CA ALA A 14 -13.42 -3.83 -0.72
C ALA A 14 -14.44 -3.08 0.14
N LYS A 15 -14.00 -2.61 1.32
CA LYS A 15 -14.89 -1.98 2.30
C LYS A 15 -14.11 -1.03 3.21
N ILE A 16 -14.75 0.07 3.59
CA ILE A 16 -14.38 0.86 4.77
C ILE A 16 -15.37 0.46 5.87
N GLY A 17 -14.89 -0.25 6.89
CA GLY A 17 -15.70 -0.73 8.01
C GLY A 17 -16.04 0.39 8.99
N LYS A 18 -15.03 1.20 9.31
CA LYS A 18 -15.13 2.35 10.22
C LYS A 18 -14.25 3.48 9.68
N ALA A 19 -14.74 4.72 9.81
CA ALA A 19 -13.94 5.93 9.65
C ALA A 19 -14.50 7.00 10.60
N THR A 20 -13.76 7.32 11.65
CA THR A 20 -14.15 8.34 12.64
C THR A 20 -13.19 9.49 12.54
N PHE A 21 -13.71 10.71 12.37
CA PHE A 21 -12.93 11.94 12.30
C PHE A 21 -13.24 12.77 13.54
N HIS A 22 -12.19 13.11 14.29
CA HIS A 22 -12.31 13.79 15.58
C HIS A 22 -12.17 15.30 15.45
N GLN A 23 -11.30 15.76 14.55
CA GLN A 23 -10.98 17.18 14.34
C GLN A 23 -10.54 17.44 12.88
N PRO A 24 -10.71 18.66 12.36
CA PRO A 24 -10.15 19.05 11.07
C PRO A 24 -8.63 19.28 11.17
N VAL A 25 -7.94 19.04 10.05
CA VAL A 25 -6.52 19.36 9.86
C VAL A 25 -6.40 20.53 8.90
N LEU A 26 -5.40 21.38 9.09
CA LEU A 26 -5.19 22.61 8.34
C LEU A 26 -4.04 22.48 7.34
N PRO A 27 -4.01 23.29 6.28
CA PRO A 27 -2.88 23.34 5.37
C PRO A 27 -1.57 23.63 6.11
N GLY A 28 -0.56 22.79 5.88
CA GLY A 28 0.73 22.85 6.58
C GLY A 28 0.87 21.85 7.72
N ASP A 29 -0.23 21.25 8.18
CA ASP A 29 -0.15 20.18 9.19
C ASP A 29 0.58 18.95 8.64
N ARG A 30 1.48 18.41 9.45
CA ARG A 30 2.14 17.13 9.15
C ARG A 30 1.33 15.99 9.74
N LEU A 31 0.75 15.18 8.87
CA LEU A 31 -0.01 13.99 9.25
C LEU A 31 0.91 12.78 9.36
N THR A 32 0.74 12.03 10.44
CA THR A 32 1.37 10.71 10.64
C THR A 32 0.28 9.66 10.60
N TYR A 33 0.40 8.73 9.66
CA TYR A 33 -0.50 7.58 9.55
C TYR A 33 0.17 6.36 10.16
N HIS A 34 -0.51 5.71 11.10
CA HIS A 34 -0.12 4.41 11.61
C HIS A 34 -1.14 3.39 11.13
N ILE A 35 -0.70 2.35 10.44
CA ILE A 35 -1.57 1.30 9.90
C ILE A 35 -1.07 -0.04 10.43
N GLU A 36 -1.97 -0.84 10.97
CA GLU A 36 -1.71 -2.20 11.41
C GLU A 36 -2.46 -3.19 10.51
N LEU A 37 -1.73 -4.20 10.03
CA LEU A 37 -2.31 -5.32 9.29
C LEU A 37 -2.79 -6.38 10.28
N LEU A 38 -4.09 -6.40 10.56
CA LEU A 38 -4.69 -7.31 11.54
C LEU A 38 -4.75 -8.74 11.04
N SER A 39 -5.10 -8.93 9.77
CA SER A 39 -5.14 -10.24 9.14
C SER A 39 -4.79 -10.16 7.66
N LEU A 40 -4.16 -11.23 7.18
CA LEU A 40 -3.82 -11.41 5.78
C LEU A 40 -4.16 -12.84 5.36
N HIS A 41 -5.02 -12.95 4.36
CA HIS A 41 -5.47 -14.20 3.75
C HIS A 41 -5.23 -14.15 2.24
N SER A 42 -5.43 -15.27 1.55
CA SER A 42 -5.21 -15.34 0.10
C SER A 42 -6.19 -14.48 -0.70
N ASP A 43 -7.40 -14.25 -0.17
CA ASP A 43 -8.49 -13.53 -0.82
C ASP A 43 -8.73 -12.12 -0.24
N GLY A 44 -8.04 -11.74 0.83
CA GLY A 44 -8.21 -10.41 1.41
C GLY A 44 -7.32 -10.11 2.61
N ALA A 45 -7.45 -8.87 3.08
CA ALA A 45 -6.72 -8.36 4.23
C ALA A 45 -7.60 -7.39 5.02
N VAL A 46 -7.43 -7.35 6.35
CA VAL A 46 -8.06 -6.36 7.22
C VAL A 46 -6.97 -5.50 7.85
N VAL A 47 -7.16 -4.19 7.81
CA VAL A 47 -6.27 -3.23 8.44
C VAL A 47 -7.05 -2.29 9.35
N GLU A 48 -6.39 -1.86 10.41
CA GLU A 48 -6.81 -0.71 11.22
C GLU A 48 -5.77 0.39 11.11
N GLY A 49 -6.17 1.63 11.39
CA GLY A 49 -5.22 2.72 11.39
C GLY A 49 -5.67 3.95 12.13
N THR A 50 -4.67 4.77 12.47
CA THR A 50 -4.86 6.08 13.06
C THR A 50 -4.14 7.14 12.22
N CYS A 51 -4.69 8.35 12.26
CA CYS A 51 -4.08 9.55 11.71
C CYS A 51 -3.85 10.55 12.84
N HIS A 52 -2.64 11.07 12.96
CA HIS A 52 -2.28 12.08 13.96
C HIS A 52 -1.70 13.33 13.31
N ALA A 53 -1.99 14.50 13.87
CA ALA A 53 -1.27 15.75 13.59
C ALA A 53 -0.46 16.10 14.86
N GLY A 54 0.87 15.92 14.80
CA GLY A 54 1.67 15.86 16.03
C GLY A 54 1.21 14.68 16.90
N ASP A 55 0.91 14.95 18.17
CA ASP A 55 0.42 13.94 19.13
C ASP A 55 -1.12 13.83 19.16
N GLN A 56 -1.84 14.69 18.41
CA GLN A 56 -3.29 14.73 18.44
C GLN A 56 -3.89 13.73 17.46
N LEU A 57 -4.74 12.82 17.97
CA LEU A 57 -5.53 11.90 17.14
C LEU A 57 -6.56 12.69 16.32
N GLN A 58 -6.49 12.53 15.01
CA GLN A 58 -7.36 13.20 14.03
C GLN A 58 -8.43 12.25 13.50
N ALA A 59 -8.05 11.00 13.22
CA ALA A 59 -8.98 10.01 12.71
C ALA A 59 -8.56 8.58 13.06
N GLU A 60 -9.54 7.70 13.05
CA GLU A 60 -9.38 6.25 13.17
C GLU A 60 -10.14 5.56 12.03
N LEU A 61 -9.56 4.48 11.50
CA LEU A 61 -10.12 3.77 10.36
C LEU A 61 -9.98 2.25 10.50
N GLU A 62 -10.93 1.54 9.89
CA GLU A 62 -10.88 0.10 9.67
C GLU A 62 -11.24 -0.15 8.20
N MET A 63 -10.39 -0.88 7.49
CA MET A 63 -10.58 -1.17 6.06
C MET A 63 -10.36 -2.65 5.76
N THR A 64 -11.13 -3.15 4.80
CA THR A 64 -10.96 -4.47 4.22
C THR A 64 -10.53 -4.34 2.76
N PHE A 65 -9.48 -5.05 2.39
CA PHE A 65 -9.01 -5.20 1.02
C PHE A 65 -9.35 -6.59 0.50
N ALA A 66 -9.67 -6.68 -0.79
CA ALA A 66 -9.81 -7.95 -1.49
C ALA A 66 -8.60 -8.20 -2.39
N CYS A 67 -8.05 -9.40 -2.31
CA CYS A 67 -7.00 -9.90 -3.19
C CYS A 67 -7.67 -10.68 -4.34
N LEU A 68 -7.75 -10.07 -5.52
CA LEU A 68 -8.47 -10.62 -6.65
C LEU A 68 -7.68 -11.74 -7.32
N ASP A 69 -8.30 -12.92 -7.40
CA ASP A 69 -7.78 -14.08 -8.14
C ASP A 69 -8.18 -14.04 -9.63
N ASN A 70 -7.96 -15.15 -10.35
CA ASN A 70 -8.18 -15.24 -11.79
C ASN A 70 -9.67 -15.21 -12.19
N ARG A 71 -10.62 -15.26 -11.24
CA ARG A 71 -12.05 -15.13 -11.54
C ARG A 71 -12.42 -13.74 -12.05
N PHE A 72 -11.56 -12.74 -11.80
CA PHE A 72 -11.76 -11.35 -12.22
C PHE A 72 -11.10 -11.01 -13.57
N GLY A 73 -10.62 -12.01 -14.31
CA GLY A 73 -9.95 -11.86 -15.60
C GLY A 73 -8.53 -11.33 -15.50
N ASP A 74 -7.80 -11.33 -16.62
CA ASP A 74 -6.42 -10.85 -16.73
C ASP A 74 -6.35 -9.32 -16.85
N ILE A 75 -6.99 -8.62 -15.92
CA ILE A 75 -6.94 -7.16 -15.87
C ILE A 75 -5.61 -6.76 -15.24
N GLN A 76 -4.75 -6.12 -16.02
CA GLN A 76 -3.53 -5.50 -15.53
C GLN A 76 -3.88 -4.14 -14.88
N LEU A 77 -3.86 -4.08 -13.55
CA LEU A 77 -4.20 -2.84 -12.81
C LEU A 77 -3.14 -1.75 -12.96
N PHE A 78 -1.88 -2.14 -13.15
CA PHE A 78 -0.75 -1.22 -13.27
C PHE A 78 0.26 -1.74 -14.29
N GLU A 79 0.83 -0.81 -15.06
CA GLU A 79 2.01 -1.07 -15.89
C GLU A 79 3.26 -1.12 -14.99
N PRO A 80 4.08 -2.19 -15.02
CA PRO A 80 5.14 -2.41 -14.02
C PRO A 80 6.20 -1.31 -13.95
N ALA A 81 6.62 -0.72 -15.08
CA ALA A 81 7.63 0.35 -15.09
C ALA A 81 7.08 1.64 -14.48
N ALA A 82 5.87 2.05 -14.85
CA ALA A 82 5.18 3.20 -14.26
C ALA A 82 4.93 3.00 -12.77
N PHE A 83 4.55 1.79 -12.37
CA PHE A 83 4.35 1.46 -10.98
C PHE A 83 5.66 1.51 -10.18
N LEU A 84 6.78 1.02 -10.75
CA LEU A 84 8.09 1.14 -10.12
C LEU A 84 8.49 2.61 -9.87
N ARG A 85 8.26 3.48 -10.86
CA ARG A 85 8.53 4.92 -10.73
C ARG A 85 7.70 5.54 -9.61
N LEU A 86 6.42 5.17 -9.49
CA LEU A 86 5.56 5.60 -8.39
C LEU A 86 6.10 5.13 -7.02
N LEU A 87 6.48 3.86 -6.89
CA LEU A 87 7.02 3.35 -5.63
C LEU A 87 8.32 4.05 -5.20
N ARG A 88 9.17 4.41 -6.17
CA ARG A 88 10.40 5.18 -5.91
C ARG A 88 10.10 6.63 -5.51
N SER A 89 9.11 7.29 -6.12
CA SER A 89 8.74 8.66 -5.71
C SER A 89 8.18 8.70 -4.28
N LEU A 90 7.48 7.65 -3.87
CA LEU A 90 7.03 7.43 -2.49
C LEU A 90 8.15 6.97 -1.54
N GLN A 91 9.38 6.83 -2.02
CA GLN A 91 10.54 6.37 -1.26
C GLN A 91 10.36 5.00 -0.59
N LEU A 92 9.47 4.14 -1.12
CA LEU A 92 9.11 2.87 -0.49
C LEU A 92 10.34 2.01 -0.18
N PHE A 93 11.27 1.90 -1.12
CA PHE A 93 12.46 1.06 -0.95
C PHE A 93 13.53 1.67 -0.02
N ALA A 94 13.45 2.98 0.28
CA ALA A 94 14.35 3.64 1.21
C ALA A 94 13.90 3.44 2.66
N VAL A 95 12.59 3.44 2.92
CA VAL A 95 12.02 3.36 4.28
C VAL A 95 11.42 2.00 4.62
N GLY A 96 10.99 1.23 3.62
CA GLY A 96 10.37 -0.07 3.79
C GLY A 96 11.35 -1.09 4.35
N ARG A 97 10.91 -1.86 5.34
CA ARG A 97 11.69 -2.90 6.00
C ARG A 97 10.91 -4.22 6.01
N THR A 98 11.64 -5.33 5.87
CA THR A 98 11.12 -6.68 6.07
C THR A 98 10.92 -6.98 7.57
N PRO A 99 10.28 -8.10 7.94
CA PRO A 99 10.23 -8.53 9.33
C PRO A 99 11.61 -8.75 9.97
N THR A 100 12.64 -9.03 9.17
CA THR A 100 14.04 -9.16 9.63
C THR A 100 14.76 -7.83 9.79
N GLY A 101 14.13 -6.72 9.38
CA GLY A 101 14.70 -5.37 9.42
C GLY A 101 15.55 -5.00 8.20
N ASP A 102 15.66 -5.88 7.21
CA ASP A 102 16.34 -5.58 5.95
C ASP A 102 15.50 -4.65 5.09
N SER A 103 16.14 -3.86 4.21
CA SER A 103 15.40 -3.03 3.25
C SER A 103 14.64 -3.91 2.26
N ILE A 104 13.41 -3.49 1.91
CA ILE A 104 12.63 -4.15 0.86
C ILE A 104 13.37 -3.98 -0.48
N ALA A 105 13.66 -5.10 -1.13
CA ALA A 105 14.31 -5.10 -2.44
C ALA A 105 13.30 -4.78 -3.56
N VAL A 106 13.80 -4.21 -4.66
CA VAL A 106 13.00 -4.04 -5.87
C VAL A 106 12.86 -5.41 -6.56
N PRO A 107 11.64 -5.84 -6.94
CA PRO A 107 11.45 -7.09 -7.65
C PRO A 107 12.17 -7.11 -9.02
N PRO A 108 12.85 -8.22 -9.39
CA PRO A 108 13.57 -8.31 -10.67
C PRO A 108 12.70 -8.06 -11.91
N HIS A 109 11.43 -8.48 -11.88
CA HIS A 109 10.52 -8.32 -13.01
C HIS A 109 10.15 -6.84 -13.26
N MET A 110 10.11 -6.00 -12.22
CA MET A 110 9.86 -4.56 -12.36
C MET A 110 11.08 -3.82 -12.92
N LEU A 111 12.29 -4.25 -12.53
CA LEU A 111 13.55 -3.71 -13.09
C LEU A 111 13.65 -4.03 -14.59
N ALA A 112 13.31 -5.27 -14.97
CA ALA A 112 13.31 -5.69 -16.37
C ALA A 112 12.29 -4.87 -17.20
N ALA A 113 11.09 -4.63 -16.66
CA ALA A 113 10.07 -3.82 -17.33
C ALA A 113 10.52 -2.37 -17.52
N GLU A 114 11.17 -1.76 -16.52
CA GLU A 114 11.69 -0.40 -16.62
C GLU A 114 12.81 -0.28 -17.67
N ALA A 115 13.71 -1.26 -17.72
CA ALA A 115 14.76 -1.30 -18.74
C ALA A 115 14.17 -1.41 -20.15
N ALA A 116 13.13 -2.24 -20.33
CA ALA A 116 12.43 -2.40 -21.61
C ALA A 116 11.66 -1.14 -22.04
N ALA A 117 11.11 -0.37 -21.08
CA ALA A 117 10.37 0.86 -21.34
C ALA A 117 11.25 2.10 -21.60
N SER A 118 12.57 1.98 -21.41
CA SER A 118 13.55 3.06 -21.64
C SER A 118 14.19 3.01 -23.04
N LEU A 119 13.76 2.05 -23.87
CA LEU A 119 14.14 1.88 -25.29
C LEU A 119 13.02 2.42 -26.20
#